data_AF-A0A7C0XZY8-F1
#
_entry.id   AF-A0A7C0XZY8-F1
#
_cell.length_a   1.000
_cell.length_b   1.000
_cell.length_c   1.000
_cell.angle_alpha   90.00
_cell.angle_beta   90.00
_cell.angle_gamma   90.00
#
_symmetry.space_group_name_H-M   'P 1'
#
loop_
_entity.id
_entity.type
_entity.pdbx_description
1 polymer ?
#
loop_
_entity_poly.entity_id
_entity_poly.type
_entity_poly.pdbx_seq_one_letter_code
_entity_poly.pdbx_strand_id
1 'polypeptide(L)'
;MSSRVVGRGVCPKCGREGSVVFKEISGRIYVYMKHGRDWCYLGPLGSVDLSSVLTDLTDYHTFTTKLAGFIRSRWGSDRMKVSTPFTIGLALLLTAYGVGLGGPNYGNYVLALVLLSTLSFLLAIATYESIYSKLKSYMGLSRVMSKGLMPYTLLTAALVFFTVIITIPLEAPIKLELTYHPPPYVGIESVRTAIPITSVIITSLVVTYLSRPLINSLRSYLTYIVLSTLVGYAALLTLPLIQFSIKVFTEPATLTYLAVSVGTTSVITVVLIIIFTASLGVLKRVIKM
;
A
#
# COMPACT_ATOMS: atom_id res chain seq x y z
N MET A 1 -22.55 31.70 26.63
CA MET A 1 -21.57 30.59 26.45
C MET A 1 -22.26 29.45 25.74
N SER A 2 -21.70 28.94 24.63
CA SER A 2 -22.24 27.75 23.96
C SER A 2 -21.37 26.55 24.30
N SER A 3 -21.97 25.45 24.76
CA SER A 3 -21.31 24.16 24.95
C SER A 3 -21.95 23.13 24.04
N ARG A 4 -21.16 22.42 23.24
CA ARG A 4 -21.65 21.40 22.31
C ARG A 4 -20.87 20.10 22.45
N VAL A 5 -21.57 18.98 22.48
CA VAL A 5 -20.97 17.64 22.45
C VAL A 5 -20.60 17.30 21.01
N VAL A 6 -19.41 16.76 20.78
CA VAL A 6 -18.82 16.54 19.45
C VAL A 6 -18.63 15.05 19.13
N GLY A 7 -18.55 14.21 20.17
CA GLY A 7 -18.37 12.77 20.01
C GLY A 7 -18.04 12.11 21.35
N ARG A 8 -17.74 10.81 21.29
CA ARG A 8 -17.27 10.03 22.46
C ARG A 8 -15.80 9.70 22.33
N GLY A 9 -15.16 9.50 23.48
CA GLY A 9 -13.72 9.44 23.58
C GLY A 9 -13.19 8.99 24.94
N VAL A 10 -11.91 8.63 25.00
CA VAL A 10 -11.21 8.33 26.25
C VAL A 10 -10.42 9.56 26.70
N CYS A 11 -10.55 9.94 27.96
CA CYS A 11 -9.94 11.15 28.50
C CYS A 11 -8.43 10.96 28.68
N PRO A 12 -7.58 11.80 28.07
CA PRO A 12 -6.14 11.70 28.26
C PRO A 12 -5.71 12.10 29.68
N LYS A 13 -6.55 12.83 30.44
CA LYS A 13 -6.26 13.22 31.82
C LYS A 13 -6.63 12.18 32.86
N CYS A 14 -7.73 11.46 32.66
CA CYS A 14 -8.26 10.56 33.69
C CYS A 14 -8.51 9.12 33.21
N GLY A 15 -8.23 8.80 31.95
CA GLY A 15 -8.40 7.46 31.37
C GLY A 15 -9.85 6.98 31.24
N ARG A 16 -10.83 7.74 31.74
CA ARG A 16 -12.26 7.39 31.67
C ARG A 16 -12.83 7.69 30.30
N GLU A 17 -13.78 6.88 29.85
CA GLU A 17 -14.59 7.20 28.67
C GLU A 17 -15.55 8.35 28.98
N GLY A 18 -15.76 9.25 28.03
CA GLY A 18 -16.58 10.43 28.20
C GLY A 18 -17.01 11.04 26.88
N SER A 19 -17.81 12.10 27.00
CA SER A 19 -18.24 12.90 25.85
C SER A 19 -17.29 14.07 25.65
N VAL A 20 -16.78 14.25 24.43
CA VAL A 20 -15.98 15.42 24.07
C VAL A 20 -16.90 16.61 23.89
N VAL A 21 -16.64 17.70 24.61
CA VAL A 21 -17.46 18.92 24.61
C VAL A 21 -16.61 20.11 24.21
N PHE A 22 -17.05 20.88 23.22
CA PHE A 22 -16.46 22.17 22.89
C PHE A 22 -17.23 23.29 23.56
N LYS A 23 -16.51 24.17 24.24
CA LYS A 23 -17.04 25.42 24.81
C LYS A 23 -16.47 26.60 24.05
N GLU A 24 -17.35 27.45 23.55
CA GLU A 24 -16.97 28.73 22.95
C GLU A 24 -17.07 29.85 23.99
N ILE A 25 -15.94 30.51 24.22
CA ILE A 25 -15.80 31.65 25.13
C ILE A 25 -14.97 32.71 24.40
N SER A 26 -15.56 33.90 24.19
CA SER A 26 -14.89 35.06 23.56
C SER A 26 -14.26 34.75 22.20
N GLY A 27 -14.96 33.98 21.36
CA GLY A 27 -14.49 33.59 20.02
C GLY A 27 -13.37 32.54 19.99
N ARG A 28 -12.96 32.02 21.16
CA ARG A 28 -12.02 30.91 21.28
C ARG A 28 -12.75 29.63 21.69
N ILE A 29 -12.30 28.51 21.12
CA ILE A 29 -12.89 27.19 21.35
C ILE A 29 -11.99 26.41 22.30
N TYR A 30 -12.61 25.91 23.37
CA TYR A 30 -11.97 25.14 24.43
C TYR A 30 -12.54 23.73 24.47
N VAL A 31 -11.66 22.75 24.61
CA VAL A 31 -12.02 21.33 24.63
C VAL A 31 -12.12 20.84 26.07
N TYR A 32 -13.24 20.20 26.36
CA TYR A 32 -13.53 19.55 27.62
C TYR A 32 -13.92 18.09 27.38
N MET A 33 -13.71 17.26 28.39
CA MET A 33 -14.24 15.90 28.45
C MET A 33 -15.26 15.81 29.59
N LYS A 34 -16.47 15.37 29.30
CA LYS A 34 -17.53 15.19 30.30
C LYS A 34 -17.68 13.71 30.67
N HIS A 35 -17.55 13.41 31.96
CA HIS A 35 -17.75 12.09 32.57
C HIS A 35 -18.92 12.15 33.55
N GLY A 36 -20.15 12.07 33.03
CA GLY A 36 -21.34 12.24 33.86
C GLY A 36 -21.42 13.66 34.46
N ARG A 37 -21.10 13.80 35.76
CA ARG A 37 -21.06 15.08 36.47
C ARG A 37 -19.69 15.77 36.45
N ASP A 38 -18.62 15.03 36.17
CA ASP A 38 -17.26 15.55 36.18
C ASP A 38 -16.88 16.13 34.80
N TRP A 39 -16.07 17.19 34.80
CA TRP A 39 -15.56 17.82 33.58
C TRP A 39 -14.04 17.97 33.64
N CYS A 40 -13.34 17.44 32.65
CA CYS A 40 -11.90 17.61 32.49
C CYS A 40 -11.61 18.63 31.38
N TYR A 41 -10.96 19.75 31.72
CA TYR A 41 -10.46 20.69 30.72
C TYR A 41 -9.22 20.12 30.03
N LEU A 42 -9.22 20.04 28.70
CA LEU A 42 -8.11 19.49 27.91
C LEU A 42 -7.21 20.58 27.32
N GLY A 43 -7.75 21.77 27.04
CA GLY A 43 -7.00 22.88 26.44
C GLY A 43 -7.79 23.62 25.38
N PRO A 44 -7.23 24.70 24.80
CA PRO A 44 -7.77 25.30 23.58
C PRO A 44 -7.71 24.30 22.41
N LEU A 45 -8.65 24.39 21.47
CA LEU A 45 -8.78 23.46 20.34
C LEU A 45 -7.47 23.29 19.54
N GLY A 46 -6.68 24.36 19.42
CA GLY A 46 -5.41 24.34 18.70
C GLY A 46 -4.28 23.56 19.37
N SER A 47 -4.38 23.25 20.66
CA SER A 47 -3.35 22.52 21.43
C SER A 47 -3.75 21.08 21.77
N VAL A 48 -4.96 20.65 21.41
CA VAL A 48 -5.49 19.33 21.77
C VAL A 48 -5.53 18.43 20.54
N ASP A 49 -4.87 17.28 20.62
CA ASP A 49 -4.92 16.26 19.57
C ASP A 49 -6.26 15.52 19.59
N LEU A 50 -7.26 16.07 18.90
CA LEU A 50 -8.62 15.52 18.82
C LEU A 50 -8.67 14.11 18.23
N SER A 51 -7.71 13.73 17.38
CA SER A 51 -7.60 12.39 16.78
C SER A 51 -7.33 11.30 17.83
N SER A 52 -6.60 11.65 18.88
CA SER A 52 -6.32 10.75 20.00
C SER A 52 -7.49 10.63 20.97
N VAL A 53 -8.41 11.59 20.94
CA VAL A 53 -9.49 11.74 21.91
C VAL A 53 -10.81 11.21 21.35
N LEU A 54 -11.12 11.40 20.07
CA LEU A 54 -12.39 11.00 19.45
C LEU A 54 -12.33 9.57 18.90
N THR A 55 -13.14 8.66 19.44
CA THR A 55 -13.28 7.28 18.95
C THR A 55 -14.40 7.12 17.93
N ASP A 56 -15.45 7.95 18.04
CA ASP A 56 -16.60 7.91 17.14
C ASP A 56 -17.24 9.28 16.88
N LEU A 57 -17.67 9.49 15.63
CA LEU A 57 -18.28 10.72 15.09
C LEU A 57 -19.71 10.46 14.58
N THR A 58 -20.25 9.26 14.86
CA THR A 58 -21.40 8.66 14.18
C THR A 58 -22.70 9.45 14.28
N ASP A 59 -22.90 10.23 15.33
CA ASP A 59 -24.09 11.06 15.46
C ASP A 59 -23.65 12.46 15.86
N TYR A 60 -23.86 13.49 15.04
CA TYR A 60 -24.38 14.79 15.50
C TYR A 60 -24.42 15.80 14.35
N HIS A 61 -25.65 16.16 13.97
CA HIS A 61 -25.94 17.28 13.08
C HIS A 61 -25.74 18.60 13.82
N THR A 62 -25.29 19.63 13.08
CA THR A 62 -25.07 21.04 13.46
C THR A 62 -23.65 21.45 13.90
N PHE A 63 -22.70 21.29 12.98
CA PHE A 63 -21.46 22.08 13.01
C PHE A 63 -21.77 23.54 12.61
N THR A 64 -21.29 24.52 13.38
CA THR A 64 -21.31 25.93 12.96
C THR A 64 -20.33 26.13 11.80
N THR A 65 -20.58 27.12 10.93
CA THR A 65 -19.79 27.37 9.71
C THR A 65 -18.30 27.59 9.96
N LYS A 66 -17.90 28.17 11.11
CA LYS A 66 -16.48 28.37 11.48
C LYS A 66 -15.78 27.13 12.03
N LEU A 67 -16.45 26.31 12.84
CA LEU A 67 -15.88 25.04 13.31
C LEU A 67 -15.84 24.02 12.19
N ALA A 68 -16.89 23.95 11.37
CA ALA A 68 -16.87 23.22 10.11
C ALA A 68 -15.74 23.73 9.22
N GLY A 69 -15.56 25.05 9.10
CA GLY A 69 -14.46 25.65 8.33
C GLY A 69 -13.07 25.28 8.85
N PHE A 70 -12.85 25.29 10.17
CA PHE A 70 -11.57 24.94 10.79
C PHE A 70 -11.28 23.43 10.72
N ILE A 71 -12.28 22.58 10.98
CA ILE A 71 -12.14 21.13 10.80
C ILE A 71 -11.92 20.82 9.33
N ARG A 72 -12.65 21.45 8.41
CA ARG A 72 -12.49 21.26 6.96
C ARG A 72 -11.16 21.80 6.43
N SER A 73 -10.61 22.87 7.00
CA SER A 73 -9.29 23.39 6.62
C SER A 73 -8.16 22.52 7.18
N ARG A 74 -8.26 22.05 8.44
CA ARG A 74 -7.29 21.15 9.06
C ARG A 74 -7.33 19.76 8.41
N TRP A 75 -8.51 19.15 8.30
CA TRP A 75 -8.70 17.87 7.61
C TRP A 75 -8.44 17.98 6.11
N GLY A 76 -8.75 19.12 5.49
CA GLY A 76 -8.39 19.41 4.10
C GLY A 76 -6.86 19.42 3.92
N SER A 77 -6.15 20.17 4.77
CA SER A 77 -4.68 20.22 4.80
C SER A 77 -4.06 18.84 5.04
N ASP A 78 -4.56 18.05 6.00
CA ASP A 78 -3.99 16.73 6.29
C ASP A 78 -4.36 15.68 5.22
N ARG A 79 -5.55 15.78 4.59
CA ARG A 79 -5.88 14.97 3.42
C ARG A 79 -5.05 15.34 2.20
N MET A 80 -4.74 16.63 2.00
CA MET A 80 -3.89 17.08 0.89
C MET A 80 -2.47 16.52 1.03
N LYS A 81 -1.91 16.42 2.24
CA LYS A 81 -0.56 15.85 2.46
C LYS A 81 -0.42 14.40 1.98
N VAL A 82 -1.49 13.60 2.06
CA VAL A 82 -1.52 12.21 1.56
C VAL A 82 -1.96 12.15 0.10
N SER A 83 -2.97 12.94 -0.28
CA SER A 83 -3.54 12.94 -1.62
C SER A 83 -2.55 13.45 -2.66
N THR A 84 -1.76 14.49 -2.35
CA THR A 84 -0.80 15.08 -3.30
C THR A 84 0.24 14.07 -3.80
N PRO A 85 1.04 13.41 -2.94
CA PRO A 85 2.00 12.40 -3.43
C PRO A 85 1.30 11.24 -4.12
N PHE A 86 0.11 10.83 -3.68
CA PHE A 86 -0.66 9.80 -4.39
C PHE A 86 -1.04 10.22 -5.80
N THR A 87 -1.57 11.44 -5.98
CA THR A 87 -1.96 11.97 -7.30
C THR A 87 -0.77 12.17 -8.22
N ILE A 88 0.38 12.62 -7.69
CA ILE A 88 1.63 12.74 -8.45
C ILE A 88 2.08 11.35 -8.91
N GLY A 89 2.09 10.37 -8.00
CA GLY A 89 2.43 8.98 -8.33
C GLY A 89 1.55 8.41 -9.43
N LEU A 90 0.23 8.63 -9.35
CA LEU A 90 -0.72 8.18 -10.36
C LEU A 90 -0.51 8.88 -11.71
N ALA A 91 -0.32 10.20 -11.72
CA ALA A 91 -0.08 10.97 -12.94
C ALA A 91 1.20 10.51 -13.64
N LEU A 92 2.29 10.27 -12.89
CA LEU A 92 3.54 9.74 -13.42
C LEU A 92 3.38 8.34 -14.01
N LEU A 93 2.62 7.46 -13.34
CA LEU A 93 2.36 6.11 -13.83
C LEU A 93 1.54 6.13 -15.12
N LEU A 94 0.48 6.95 -15.18
CA LEU A 94 -0.33 7.13 -16.39
C LEU A 94 0.49 7.72 -17.55
N THR A 95 1.39 8.66 -17.24
CA THR A 95 2.34 9.20 -18.21
C THR A 95 3.28 8.12 -18.72
N ALA A 96 3.78 7.24 -17.83
CA ALA A 96 4.61 6.10 -18.22
C ALA A 96 3.87 5.15 -19.18
N TYR A 97 2.57 4.91 -18.97
CA TYR A 97 1.75 4.15 -19.91
C TYR A 97 1.61 4.86 -21.27
N GLY A 98 1.32 6.16 -21.27
CA GLY A 98 1.24 6.94 -22.51
C GLY A 98 2.53 6.91 -23.32
N VAL A 99 3.67 7.06 -22.64
CA VAL A 99 5.01 7.02 -23.26
C VAL A 99 5.40 5.60 -23.70
N GLY A 100 5.04 4.58 -22.92
CA GLY A 100 5.35 3.17 -23.21
C GLY A 100 4.68 2.65 -24.50
N LEU A 101 3.50 3.19 -24.85
CA LEU A 101 2.86 2.91 -26.14
C LEU A 101 3.59 3.52 -27.34
N GLY A 102 4.50 4.48 -27.12
CA GLY A 102 5.32 5.10 -28.16
C GLY A 102 6.46 4.20 -28.69
N GLY A 103 6.62 3.00 -28.14
CA GLY A 103 7.60 2.01 -28.57
C GLY A 103 8.91 1.99 -27.75
N PRO A 104 9.86 1.10 -28.10
CA PRO A 104 10.99 0.74 -27.25
C PRO A 104 12.01 1.86 -27.06
N ASN A 105 12.05 2.82 -27.99
CA ASN A 105 12.94 3.99 -27.94
C ASN A 105 12.74 4.85 -26.69
N TYR A 106 11.55 4.78 -26.06
CA TYR A 106 11.24 5.54 -24.87
C TYR A 106 11.43 4.78 -23.56
N GLY A 107 11.96 3.56 -23.58
CA GLY A 107 12.01 2.69 -22.39
C GLY A 107 12.72 3.33 -21.20
N ASN A 108 13.76 4.13 -21.42
CA ASN A 108 14.47 4.85 -20.34
C ASN A 108 13.55 5.85 -19.62
N TYR A 109 12.71 6.57 -20.37
CA TYR A 109 11.74 7.50 -19.81
C TYR A 109 10.65 6.76 -19.04
N VAL A 110 10.15 5.64 -19.57
CA VAL A 110 9.16 4.80 -18.90
C VAL A 110 9.71 4.31 -17.55
N LEU A 111 10.94 3.80 -17.53
CA LEU A 111 11.58 3.34 -16.29
C LEU A 111 11.74 4.47 -15.28
N ALA A 112 12.21 5.65 -15.72
CA ALA A 112 12.35 6.81 -14.84
C ALA A 112 11.01 7.26 -14.24
N LEU A 113 9.95 7.30 -15.05
CA LEU A 113 8.60 7.67 -14.60
C LEU A 113 8.04 6.65 -13.60
N VAL A 114 8.24 5.35 -13.83
CA VAL A 114 7.84 4.29 -12.88
C VAL A 114 8.60 4.42 -11.57
N LEU A 115 9.91 4.70 -11.60
CA LEU A 115 10.70 4.91 -10.39
C LEU A 115 10.20 6.13 -9.60
N LEU A 116 10.01 7.27 -10.25
CA LEU A 116 9.48 8.48 -9.61
C LEU A 116 8.07 8.24 -9.05
N SER A 117 7.22 7.51 -9.79
CA SER A 117 5.90 7.11 -9.35
C SER A 117 5.95 6.26 -8.09
N THR A 118 6.83 5.24 -8.04
CA THR A 118 6.99 4.37 -6.87
C THR A 118 7.47 5.14 -5.64
N LEU A 119 8.43 6.05 -5.79
CA LEU A 119 8.87 6.93 -4.70
C LEU A 119 7.72 7.80 -4.18
N SER A 120 6.89 8.34 -5.09
CA SER A 120 5.73 9.14 -4.72
C SER A 120 4.69 8.32 -3.93
N PHE A 121 4.43 7.08 -4.34
CA PHE A 121 3.55 6.18 -3.59
C PHE A 121 4.13 5.79 -2.23
N LEU A 122 5.44 5.54 -2.13
CA LEU A 122 6.08 5.29 -0.83
C LEU A 122 5.96 6.51 0.09
N LEU A 123 6.11 7.73 -0.43
CA LEU A 123 5.89 8.95 0.33
C LEU A 123 4.42 9.08 0.78
N ALA A 124 3.46 8.75 -0.07
CA ALA A 124 2.04 8.74 0.28
C ALA A 124 1.74 7.73 1.41
N ILE A 125 2.32 6.53 1.35
CA ILE A 125 2.17 5.51 2.42
C ILE A 125 2.81 6.01 3.72
N ALA A 126 4.03 6.56 3.66
CA ALA A 126 4.73 7.05 4.84
C ALA A 126 4.01 8.23 5.51
N THR A 127 3.51 9.18 4.72
CA THR A 127 2.70 10.31 5.22
C THR A 127 1.39 9.81 5.84
N TYR A 128 0.68 8.90 5.19
CA TYR A 128 -0.52 8.28 5.75
C TYR A 128 -0.25 7.63 7.12
N GLU A 129 0.78 6.80 7.21
CA GLU A 129 1.11 6.13 8.46
C GLU A 129 1.62 7.07 9.56
N SER A 130 2.26 8.19 9.20
CA SER A 130 2.65 9.21 10.17
C SER A 130 1.45 9.94 10.78
N ILE A 131 0.41 10.19 9.98
CA ILE A 131 -0.79 10.96 10.38
C ILE A 131 -1.77 10.07 11.16
N TYR A 132 -2.00 8.82 10.72
CA TYR A 132 -3.08 7.96 11.24
C TYR A 132 -2.62 6.90 12.27
N SER A 133 -1.49 7.14 12.92
CA SER A 133 -0.63 6.13 13.57
C SER A 133 -1.18 5.30 14.73
N LYS A 134 -2.43 5.46 15.24
CA LYS A 134 -2.81 4.84 16.53
C LYS A 134 -4.04 3.94 16.67
N LEU A 135 -5.07 3.93 15.80
CA LEU A 135 -6.21 3.02 16.09
C LEU A 135 -6.94 2.38 14.90
N LYS A 136 -6.75 2.84 13.66
CA LYS A 136 -7.56 2.36 12.51
C LYS A 136 -6.75 2.14 11.22
N SER A 137 -5.42 2.10 11.30
CA SER A 137 -4.57 1.96 10.11
C SER A 137 -4.84 0.62 9.44
N TYR A 138 -5.34 0.65 8.19
CA TYR A 138 -5.64 -0.50 7.34
C TYR A 138 -6.81 -1.42 7.77
N MET A 139 -7.90 -0.88 8.36
CA MET A 139 -9.11 -1.69 8.68
C MET A 139 -9.63 -2.54 7.51
N GLY A 140 -9.51 -2.05 6.28
CA GLY A 140 -9.89 -2.81 5.08
C GLY A 140 -9.05 -4.07 4.90
N LEU A 141 -7.71 -3.93 4.89
CA LEU A 141 -6.80 -5.08 4.77
C LEU A 141 -6.88 -6.01 5.98
N SER A 142 -6.99 -5.47 7.21
CA SER A 142 -7.06 -6.30 8.42
C SER A 142 -8.35 -7.13 8.46
N ARG A 143 -9.46 -6.63 7.91
CA ARG A 143 -10.70 -7.40 7.72
C ARG A 143 -10.56 -8.51 6.67
N VAL A 144 -9.74 -8.33 5.64
CA VAL A 144 -9.45 -9.42 4.70
C VAL A 144 -8.56 -10.45 5.38
N MET A 145 -7.53 -10.01 6.10
CA MET A 145 -6.62 -10.86 6.87
C MET A 145 -7.34 -11.65 7.97
N SER A 146 -8.43 -11.11 8.56
CA SER A 146 -9.20 -11.82 9.60
C SER A 146 -9.88 -13.10 9.10
N LYS A 147 -9.98 -13.30 7.77
CA LYS A 147 -10.45 -14.56 7.18
C LYS A 147 -9.37 -15.64 7.11
N GLY A 148 -8.13 -15.31 7.47
CA GLY A 148 -6.98 -16.21 7.50
C GLY A 148 -5.83 -15.75 6.60
N LEU A 149 -4.63 -16.25 6.87
CA LEU A 149 -3.42 -15.92 6.11
C LEU A 149 -3.46 -16.48 4.68
N MET A 150 -3.99 -17.70 4.49
CA MET A 150 -4.07 -18.36 3.17
C MET A 150 -4.95 -17.64 2.14
N PRO A 151 -6.20 -17.23 2.43
CA PRO A 151 -6.98 -16.47 1.45
C PRO A 151 -6.33 -15.11 1.15
N TYR A 152 -5.60 -14.53 2.11
CA TYR A 152 -4.88 -13.29 1.94
C TYR A 152 -3.66 -13.44 1.02
N THR A 153 -2.87 -14.51 1.17
CA THR A 153 -1.75 -14.83 0.27
C THR A 153 -2.24 -15.12 -1.14
N LEU A 154 -3.34 -15.87 -1.28
CA LEU A 154 -3.92 -16.18 -2.60
C LEU A 154 -4.40 -14.92 -3.32
N LEU A 155 -5.11 -14.03 -2.62
CA LEU A 155 -5.54 -12.74 -3.17
C LEU A 155 -4.33 -11.91 -3.65
N THR A 156 -3.26 -11.91 -2.85
CA THR A 156 -2.03 -11.19 -3.18
C THR A 156 -1.34 -11.82 -4.39
N ALA A 157 -1.26 -13.14 -4.47
CA ALA A 157 -0.69 -13.85 -5.60
C ALA A 157 -1.48 -13.56 -6.91
N ALA A 158 -2.81 -13.51 -6.83
CA ALA A 158 -3.65 -13.11 -7.95
C ALA A 158 -3.37 -11.66 -8.38
N LEU A 159 -3.22 -10.74 -7.42
CA LEU A 159 -2.84 -9.36 -7.72
C LEU A 159 -1.44 -9.28 -8.35
N VAL A 160 -0.47 -10.07 -7.89
CA VAL A 160 0.87 -10.17 -8.53
C VAL A 160 0.74 -10.63 -9.97
N PHE A 161 -0.04 -11.68 -10.23
CA PHE A 161 -0.30 -12.18 -11.57
C PHE A 161 -0.89 -11.09 -12.50
N PHE A 162 -1.98 -10.44 -12.07
CA PHE A 162 -2.62 -9.38 -12.88
C PHE A 162 -1.74 -8.16 -13.06
N THR A 163 -1.01 -7.74 -12.02
CA THR A 163 -0.12 -6.57 -12.11
C THR A 163 1.02 -6.80 -13.09
N VAL A 164 1.61 -7.99 -13.16
CA VAL A 164 2.62 -8.30 -14.19
C VAL A 164 2.00 -8.19 -15.58
N ILE A 165 0.85 -8.81 -15.83
CA ILE A 165 0.19 -8.77 -17.15
C ILE A 165 -0.12 -7.33 -17.59
N ILE A 166 -0.71 -6.54 -16.70
CA ILE A 166 -1.10 -5.15 -17.01
C ILE A 166 0.12 -4.27 -17.26
N THR A 167 1.28 -4.61 -16.70
CA THR A 167 2.53 -3.82 -16.82
C THR A 167 3.43 -4.27 -17.98
N ILE A 168 3.09 -5.34 -18.70
CA ILE A 168 3.82 -5.76 -19.93
C ILE A 168 3.97 -4.61 -20.94
N PRO A 169 2.94 -3.76 -21.22
CA PRO A 169 3.07 -2.64 -22.15
C PRO A 169 4.04 -1.55 -21.70
N LEU A 170 4.45 -1.52 -20.43
CA LEU A 170 5.46 -0.60 -19.92
C LEU A 170 6.85 -1.10 -20.34
N GLU A 171 7.16 -0.93 -21.62
CA GLU A 171 8.47 -1.31 -22.15
C GLU A 171 9.59 -0.60 -21.40
N ALA A 172 10.54 -1.40 -20.92
CA ALA A 172 11.72 -0.94 -20.19
C ALA A 172 12.98 -1.46 -20.90
N PRO A 173 14.11 -0.73 -20.81
CA PRO A 173 15.39 -1.14 -21.39
C PRO A 173 15.93 -2.41 -20.72
N ILE A 174 15.56 -2.62 -19.46
CA ILE A 174 15.97 -3.77 -18.66
C ILE A 174 14.79 -4.74 -18.60
N LYS A 175 15.00 -5.94 -19.17
CA LYS A 175 14.04 -7.04 -19.17
C LYS A 175 14.72 -8.28 -18.57
N LEU A 176 13.96 -9.02 -17.78
CA LEU A 176 14.34 -10.37 -17.34
C LEU A 176 13.99 -11.33 -18.47
N GLU A 177 15.00 -11.72 -19.24
CA GLU A 177 14.86 -12.70 -20.31
C GLU A 177 15.04 -14.10 -19.76
N LEU A 178 13.96 -14.88 -19.79
CA LEU A 178 13.95 -16.27 -19.39
C LEU A 178 13.77 -17.10 -20.66
N THR A 179 14.78 -17.90 -20.99
CA THR A 179 14.78 -18.74 -22.18
C THR A 179 14.62 -20.20 -21.76
N TYR A 180 13.60 -20.84 -22.30
CA TYR A 180 13.33 -22.26 -22.15
C TYR A 180 13.61 -22.97 -23.47
N HIS A 181 14.40 -24.04 -23.42
CA HIS A 181 14.61 -24.93 -24.56
C HIS A 181 13.74 -26.16 -24.35
N PRO A 182 12.59 -26.27 -25.06
CA PRO A 182 11.73 -27.42 -24.93
C PRO A 182 12.39 -28.68 -25.52
N PRO A 183 11.92 -29.86 -25.11
CA PRO A 183 12.38 -31.13 -25.66
C PRO A 183 12.08 -31.24 -27.17
N PRO A 184 12.86 -32.05 -27.90
CA PRO A 184 12.85 -32.09 -29.36
C PRO A 184 11.50 -32.50 -29.99
N TYR A 185 10.62 -33.21 -29.26
CA TYR A 185 9.29 -33.58 -29.78
C TYR A 185 8.28 -32.43 -29.81
N VAL A 186 8.59 -31.29 -29.19
CA VAL A 186 7.73 -30.09 -29.22
C VAL A 186 7.94 -29.31 -30.53
N GLY A 187 9.04 -29.55 -31.26
CA GLY A 187 9.30 -28.93 -32.57
C GLY A 187 9.58 -27.43 -32.54
N ILE A 188 9.94 -26.87 -31.37
CA ILE A 188 10.25 -25.46 -31.16
C ILE A 188 11.67 -25.33 -30.61
N GLU A 189 12.46 -24.39 -31.09
CA GLU A 189 13.85 -24.21 -30.65
C GLU A 189 13.97 -23.58 -29.26
N SER A 190 13.15 -22.57 -28.97
CA SER A 190 13.10 -21.94 -27.65
C SER A 190 11.80 -21.16 -27.42
N VAL A 191 11.39 -21.10 -26.16
CA VAL A 191 10.34 -20.19 -25.67
C VAL A 191 11.04 -19.10 -24.87
N ARG A 192 10.87 -17.84 -25.30
CA ARG A 192 11.41 -16.67 -24.59
C ARG A 192 10.29 -15.93 -23.90
N THR A 193 10.39 -15.82 -22.58
CA THR A 193 9.51 -14.95 -21.78
C THR A 193 10.32 -13.78 -21.24
N ALA A 194 9.93 -12.57 -21.63
CA ALA A 194 10.58 -11.34 -21.19
C ALA A 194 9.67 -10.59 -20.20
N ILE A 195 10.12 -10.42 -18.96
CA ILE A 195 9.40 -9.65 -17.94
C ILE A 195 10.13 -8.31 -17.77
N PRO A 196 9.49 -7.15 -18.06
CA PRO A 196 10.17 -5.88 -17.89
C PRO A 196 10.38 -5.57 -16.40
N ILE A 197 11.49 -4.90 -16.07
CA ILE A 197 11.82 -4.59 -14.66
C ILE A 197 10.75 -3.72 -13.99
N THR A 198 10.04 -2.91 -14.77
CA THR A 198 8.91 -2.08 -14.34
C THR A 198 7.79 -2.93 -13.72
N SER A 199 7.51 -4.11 -14.26
CA SER A 199 6.56 -5.06 -13.68
C SER A 199 6.98 -5.50 -12.29
N VAL A 200 8.26 -5.85 -12.13
CA VAL A 200 8.82 -6.31 -10.85
C VAL A 200 8.81 -5.19 -9.80
N ILE A 201 9.14 -3.96 -10.21
CA ILE A 201 9.11 -2.78 -9.33
C ILE A 201 7.67 -2.52 -8.83
N ILE A 202 6.69 -2.54 -9.72
CA ILE A 202 5.29 -2.28 -9.38
C ILE A 202 4.71 -3.41 -8.52
N THR A 203 5.00 -4.68 -8.84
CA THR A 203 4.56 -5.82 -8.02
C THR A 203 5.15 -5.75 -6.61
N SER A 204 6.45 -5.44 -6.49
CA SER A 204 7.09 -5.21 -5.20
C SER A 204 6.42 -4.11 -4.40
N LEU A 205 6.03 -2.99 -5.02
CA LEU A 205 5.31 -1.90 -4.35
C LEU A 205 3.93 -2.35 -3.85
N VAL A 206 3.17 -3.08 -4.67
CA VAL A 206 1.84 -3.60 -4.31
C VAL A 206 1.94 -4.56 -3.12
N VAL A 207 2.86 -5.53 -3.16
CA VAL A 207 3.08 -6.46 -2.04
C VAL A 207 3.60 -5.72 -0.80
N THR A 208 4.42 -4.69 -0.98
CA THR A 208 4.90 -3.81 0.10
C THR A 208 3.74 -3.09 0.80
N TYR A 209 2.72 -2.66 0.06
CA TYR A 209 1.50 -2.07 0.64
C TYR A 209 0.61 -3.12 1.32
N LEU A 210 0.42 -4.28 0.69
CA LEU A 210 -0.42 -5.35 1.24
C LEU A 210 0.20 -6.04 2.46
N SER A 211 1.52 -6.04 2.60
CA SER A 211 2.19 -6.62 3.78
C SER A 211 2.10 -5.76 5.06
N ARG A 212 1.59 -4.52 4.98
CA ARG A 212 1.53 -3.58 6.13
C ARG A 212 0.84 -4.12 7.39
N PRO A 213 -0.30 -4.85 7.32
CA PRO A 213 -0.96 -5.41 8.51
C PRO A 213 -0.12 -6.47 9.24
N LEU A 214 0.83 -7.09 8.54
CA LEU A 214 1.61 -8.23 9.04
C LEU A 214 2.95 -7.79 9.66
N ILE A 215 3.27 -6.50 9.65
CA ILE A 215 4.58 -5.97 10.03
C ILE A 215 4.95 -6.23 11.50
N ASN A 216 3.95 -6.47 12.35
CA ASN A 216 4.15 -6.77 13.77
C ASN A 216 4.64 -8.20 14.02
N SER A 217 4.50 -9.10 13.04
CA SER A 217 4.89 -10.50 13.16
C SER A 217 5.88 -10.87 12.05
N LEU A 218 7.18 -10.86 12.38
CA LEU A 218 8.25 -11.09 11.41
C LEU A 218 8.11 -12.42 10.67
N ARG A 219 7.74 -13.50 11.37
CA ARG A 219 7.52 -14.82 10.75
C ARG A 219 6.39 -14.78 9.73
N SER A 220 5.22 -14.25 10.09
CA SER A 220 4.06 -14.19 9.19
C SER A 220 4.28 -13.23 8.02
N TYR A 221 5.05 -12.16 8.23
CA TYR A 221 5.45 -11.22 7.19
C TYR A 221 6.34 -11.89 6.13
N LEU A 222 7.39 -12.61 6.57
CA LEU A 222 8.30 -13.31 5.67
C LEU A 222 7.61 -14.45 4.92
N THR A 223 6.82 -15.27 5.62
CA THR A 223 6.08 -16.35 4.96
C THR A 223 5.08 -15.82 3.95
N TYR A 224 4.38 -14.73 4.27
CA TYR A 224 3.44 -14.07 3.37
C TYR A 224 4.12 -13.57 2.09
N ILE A 225 5.22 -12.81 2.22
CA ILE A 225 5.92 -12.25 1.05
C ILE A 225 6.47 -13.35 0.17
N VAL A 226 7.19 -14.32 0.73
CA VAL A 226 7.79 -15.41 -0.05
C VAL A 226 6.73 -16.27 -0.73
N LEU A 227 5.66 -16.64 -0.01
CA LEU A 227 4.61 -17.49 -0.58
C LEU A 227 3.81 -16.77 -1.66
N SER A 228 3.48 -15.49 -1.46
CA SER A 228 2.71 -14.72 -2.45
C SER A 228 3.48 -14.48 -3.74
N THR A 229 4.78 -14.19 -3.67
CA THR A 229 5.62 -14.03 -4.87
C THR A 229 5.83 -15.37 -5.57
N LEU A 230 6.13 -16.44 -4.84
CA LEU A 230 6.30 -17.78 -5.44
C LEU A 230 5.03 -18.24 -6.18
N VAL A 231 3.87 -18.16 -5.53
CA VAL A 231 2.60 -18.59 -6.14
C VAL A 231 2.24 -17.71 -7.34
N GLY A 232 2.42 -16.39 -7.22
CA GLY A 232 2.13 -15.44 -8.31
C GLY A 232 2.99 -15.69 -9.55
N TYR A 233 4.31 -15.81 -9.39
CA TYR A 233 5.23 -16.06 -10.52
C TYR A 233 5.12 -17.49 -11.06
N ALA A 234 4.82 -18.49 -10.22
CA ALA A 234 4.54 -19.85 -10.69
C ALA A 234 3.31 -19.87 -11.61
N ALA A 235 2.22 -19.21 -11.22
CA ALA A 235 1.03 -19.10 -12.06
C ALA A 235 1.32 -18.37 -13.39
N LEU A 236 2.12 -17.30 -13.34
CA LEU A 236 2.48 -16.53 -14.53
C LEU A 236 3.33 -17.34 -15.53
N LEU A 237 4.39 -17.99 -15.05
CA LEU A 237 5.37 -18.67 -15.90
C LEU A 237 4.92 -20.05 -16.39
N THR A 238 3.92 -20.65 -15.73
CA THR A 238 3.29 -21.90 -16.21
C THR A 238 2.30 -21.66 -17.34
N LEU A 239 1.65 -20.49 -17.40
CA LEU A 239 0.62 -20.16 -18.39
C LEU A 239 1.07 -20.32 -19.86
N PRO A 240 2.23 -19.81 -20.31
CA PRO A 240 2.70 -20.04 -21.68
C PRO A 240 3.03 -21.51 -21.96
N LEU A 241 3.42 -22.29 -20.94
CA LEU A 241 3.82 -23.69 -21.11
C LEU A 241 2.62 -24.63 -21.29
N ILE A 242 1.43 -24.26 -20.78
CA ILE A 242 0.20 -25.04 -20.96
C ILE A 242 -0.14 -25.24 -22.45
N GLN A 243 0.27 -24.29 -23.31
CA GLN A 243 0.06 -24.36 -24.76
C GLN A 243 0.80 -25.54 -25.42
N PHE A 244 1.84 -26.10 -24.78
CA PHE A 244 2.71 -27.15 -25.35
C PHE A 244 2.37 -28.58 -24.87
N SER A 245 1.18 -28.80 -24.29
CA SER A 245 0.70 -30.07 -23.69
C SER A 245 1.18 -30.35 -22.26
N ILE A 246 0.33 -31.06 -21.50
CA ILE A 246 0.57 -31.42 -20.09
C ILE A 246 1.83 -32.31 -19.95
N LYS A 247 2.20 -33.06 -20.99
CA LYS A 247 3.38 -33.94 -20.98
C LYS A 247 4.68 -33.17 -20.73
N VAL A 248 4.75 -31.89 -21.11
CA VAL A 248 5.94 -31.05 -20.93
C VAL A 248 6.28 -30.86 -19.44
N PHE A 249 5.29 -30.90 -18.53
CA PHE A 249 5.53 -30.79 -17.09
C PHE A 249 6.07 -32.07 -16.44
N THR A 250 6.07 -33.19 -17.15
CA THR A 250 6.68 -34.44 -16.64
C THR A 250 8.20 -34.46 -16.85
N GLU A 251 8.73 -33.49 -17.60
CA GLU A 251 10.15 -33.45 -17.89
C GLU A 251 10.97 -32.72 -16.83
N PRO A 252 12.15 -33.25 -16.48
CA PRO A 252 13.03 -32.60 -15.52
C PRO A 252 13.54 -31.25 -16.03
N ALA A 253 13.76 -31.09 -17.33
CA ALA A 253 14.23 -29.83 -17.91
C ALA A 253 13.22 -28.68 -17.71
N THR A 254 11.93 -28.97 -17.94
CA THR A 254 10.83 -28.01 -17.71
C THR A 254 10.69 -27.65 -16.24
N LEU A 255 10.78 -28.65 -15.35
CA LEU A 255 10.69 -28.42 -13.91
C LEU A 255 11.87 -27.58 -13.39
N THR A 256 13.09 -27.84 -13.87
CA THR A 256 14.27 -27.02 -13.54
C THR A 256 14.10 -25.60 -14.06
N TYR A 257 13.65 -25.42 -15.31
CA TYR A 257 13.38 -24.10 -15.87
C TYR A 257 12.37 -23.32 -15.02
N LEU A 258 11.24 -23.94 -14.66
CA LEU A 258 10.22 -23.32 -13.84
C LEU A 258 10.76 -22.99 -12.44
N ALA A 259 11.45 -23.92 -11.78
CA ALA A 259 12.00 -23.70 -10.45
C ALA A 259 13.01 -22.54 -10.42
N VAL A 260 13.93 -22.50 -11.39
CA VAL A 260 14.95 -21.44 -11.49
C VAL A 260 14.30 -20.09 -11.86
N SER A 261 13.38 -20.07 -12.82
CA SER A 261 12.75 -18.83 -13.30
C SER A 261 11.80 -18.22 -12.26
N VAL A 262 11.00 -19.05 -11.60
CA VAL A 262 10.15 -18.61 -10.48
C VAL A 262 11.01 -18.19 -9.28
N GLY A 263 12.06 -18.96 -8.98
CA GLY A 263 12.99 -18.66 -7.89
C GLY A 263 13.68 -17.31 -8.09
N THR A 264 14.27 -17.08 -9.25
CA THR A 264 15.00 -15.83 -9.56
C THR A 264 14.08 -14.60 -9.54
N THR A 265 12.92 -14.66 -10.22
CA THR A 265 11.97 -13.55 -10.23
C THR A 265 11.39 -13.27 -8.84
N SER A 266 11.07 -14.32 -8.07
CA SER A 266 10.63 -14.18 -6.68
C SER A 266 11.71 -13.54 -5.81
N VAL A 267 12.95 -14.01 -5.86
CA VAL A 267 14.06 -13.47 -5.05
C VAL A 267 14.27 -11.98 -5.32
N ILE A 268 14.32 -11.57 -6.59
CA ILE A 268 14.47 -10.15 -6.97
C ILE A 268 13.32 -9.31 -6.37
N THR A 269 12.08 -9.82 -6.49
CA THR A 269 10.88 -9.14 -5.97
C THR A 269 10.93 -9.00 -4.46
N VAL A 270 11.34 -10.05 -3.74
CA VAL A 270 11.48 -10.05 -2.28
C VAL A 270 12.55 -9.05 -1.83
N VAL A 271 13.69 -9.00 -2.52
CA VAL A 271 14.76 -8.02 -2.23
C VAL A 271 14.22 -6.59 -2.36
N LEU A 272 13.48 -6.28 -3.42
CA LEU A 272 12.87 -4.97 -3.61
C LEU A 272 11.81 -4.64 -2.54
N ILE A 273 11.01 -5.62 -2.10
CA ILE A 273 10.05 -5.43 -1.00
C ILE A 273 10.77 -5.07 0.31
N ILE A 274 11.89 -5.74 0.59
CA ILE A 274 12.72 -5.43 1.78
C ILE A 274 13.26 -4.00 1.67
N ILE A 275 13.79 -3.61 0.50
CA ILE A 275 14.28 -2.25 0.24
C ILE A 275 13.16 -1.23 0.47
N PHE A 276 11.98 -1.42 -0.11
CA PHE A 276 10.86 -0.49 0.05
C PHE A 276 10.37 -0.39 1.49
N THR A 277 10.32 -1.50 2.23
CA THR A 277 9.97 -1.48 3.64
C THR A 277 11.00 -0.73 4.48
N ALA A 278 12.30 -0.87 4.18
CA ALA A 278 13.35 -0.09 4.82
C ALA A 278 13.22 1.41 4.48
N SER A 279 13.01 1.76 3.21
CA SER A 279 12.79 3.14 2.75
C SER A 279 11.59 3.80 3.44
N LEU A 280 10.48 3.07 3.63
CA LEU A 280 9.32 3.57 4.38
C LEU A 280 9.66 3.87 5.84
N GLY A 281 10.52 3.06 6.46
CA GLY A 281 11.04 3.32 7.81
C GLY A 281 11.80 4.64 7.88
N VAL A 282 12.67 4.91 6.90
CA VAL A 282 13.44 6.15 6.80
C VAL A 282 12.52 7.36 6.53
N LEU A 283 11.64 7.27 5.53
CA LEU A 283 10.69 8.33 5.18
C LEU A 283 9.81 8.73 6.38
N LYS A 284 9.33 7.75 7.14
CA LYS A 284 8.54 8.00 8.36
C LYS A 284 9.31 8.76 9.44
N ARG A 285 10.63 8.57 9.54
CA ARG A 285 11.48 9.34 10.47
C ARG A 285 11.62 10.78 9.99
N VAL A 286 11.89 10.98 8.69
CA VAL A 286 12.04 12.31 8.09
C VAL A 286 10.75 13.14 8.21
N ILE A 287 9.58 12.55 7.98
CA ILE A 287 8.29 13.27 8.07
C ILE A 287 7.92 13.67 9.52
N LYS A 288 8.45 12.95 10.52
CA LYS A 288 8.18 13.21 11.94
C LYS A 288 9.16 14.21 12.58
N MET A 289 10.29 14.49 11.92
CA MET A 289 11.23 15.56 12.31
C MET A 289 10.66 16.91 11.89
#